data_AF-A0AAE0CFR6-F1
#
_entry.id   AF-A0AAE0CFR6-F1
#
_cell.length_a   1.000
_cell.length_b   1.000
_cell.length_c   1.000
_cell.angle_alpha   90.00
_cell.angle_beta   90.00
_cell.angle_gamma   90.00
#
_symmetry.space_group_name_H-M   'P 1'
#
loop_
_entity.id
_entity.type
_entity.pdbx_description
1 polymer ?
#
loop_
_entity_poly.entity_id
_entity_poly.type
_entity_poly.pdbx_seq_one_letter_code
_entity_poly.pdbx_strand_id
1 'polypeptide(L)'
;MLPGKLADCSSTNAAETEIFLVEGDSAGGSAKQARDRMFQAILPLRGKILNVERKDDSQIYKNSEISDMIVALGLGLLREEFDPSKLRYGKIIVLTDADVDGAHIRTLLLTFLFRYQRGLFANGNIFVGVPPLYK
;
A
#
# COMPACT_ATOMS: atom_id res chain seq x y z
N MET A 1 -6.53 -15.68 -0.95
CA MET A 1 -5.10 -15.97 -1.20
C MET A 1 -4.38 -14.63 -1.29
N LEU A 2 -3.23 -14.48 -0.63
CA LEU A 2 -2.48 -13.22 -0.65
C LEU A 2 -1.70 -13.05 -1.97
N PRO A 3 -1.38 -11.81 -2.38
CA PRO A 3 -0.59 -11.56 -3.59
C PRO A 3 0.77 -12.27 -3.54
N GLY A 4 1.17 -12.93 -4.62
CA GLY A 4 2.44 -13.67 -4.66
C GLY A 4 3.70 -12.80 -4.50
N LYS A 5 3.59 -11.50 -4.80
CA LYS A 5 4.67 -10.52 -4.63
C LYS A 5 4.73 -9.90 -3.23
N LEU A 6 3.71 -10.13 -2.39
CA LEU A 6 3.71 -9.65 -1.00
C LEU A 6 4.71 -10.47 -0.19
N ALA A 7 5.70 -9.79 0.39
CA ALA A 7 6.50 -10.35 1.48
C ALA A 7 5.81 -10.00 2.80
N ASP A 8 5.05 -10.94 3.34
CA ASP A 8 4.24 -10.72 4.55
C ASP A 8 5.08 -10.76 5.84
N CYS A 9 4.55 -10.21 6.94
CA CYS A 9 5.14 -10.31 8.28
C CYS A 9 4.60 -11.52 9.05
N SER A 10 5.25 -11.88 10.17
CA SER A 10 4.85 -13.03 10.99
C SER A 10 3.79 -12.70 12.03
N SER A 11 3.73 -11.45 12.50
CA SER A 11 2.70 -11.01 13.45
C SER A 11 1.34 -10.90 12.77
N THR A 12 0.30 -11.26 13.53
CA THR A 12 -1.11 -11.14 13.16
C THR A 12 -1.81 -9.99 13.87
N ASN A 13 -1.10 -9.28 14.75
CA ASN A 13 -1.66 -8.12 15.45
C ASN A 13 -1.60 -6.88 14.57
N ALA A 14 -2.74 -6.51 13.97
CA ALA A 14 -2.79 -5.33 13.10
C ALA A 14 -2.28 -4.05 13.79
N ALA A 15 -2.41 -3.90 15.11
CA ALA A 15 -2.01 -2.68 15.80
C ALA A 15 -0.48 -2.41 15.80
N GLU A 16 0.34 -3.46 15.65
CA GLU A 16 1.81 -3.33 15.59
C GLU A 16 2.37 -3.51 14.18
N THR A 17 1.59 -4.10 13.27
CA THR A 17 2.09 -4.44 11.94
C THR A 17 2.03 -3.26 10.97
N GLU A 18 3.00 -3.27 10.07
CA GLU A 18 3.25 -2.23 9.09
C GLU A 18 3.31 -2.86 7.70
N ILE A 19 2.79 -2.19 6.69
CA ILE A 19 3.01 -2.56 5.29
C ILE A 19 3.62 -1.39 4.53
N PHE A 20 4.71 -1.67 3.82
CA PHE A 20 5.37 -0.73 2.93
C PHE A 20 4.92 -0.99 1.50
N LEU A 21 4.26 0.01 0.90
CA LEU A 21 3.96 0.07 -0.52
C LEU A 21 5.17 0.67 -1.22
N VAL A 22 5.98 -0.16 -1.88
CA VAL A 22 7.30 0.23 -2.40
C VAL A 22 7.26 0.36 -3.92
N GLU A 23 7.87 1.42 -4.44
CA GLU A 23 8.04 1.64 -5.87
C GLU A 23 9.08 0.67 -6.47
N GLY A 24 8.62 -0.27 -7.30
CA GLY A 24 9.47 -1.18 -8.07
C GLY A 24 10.04 -2.38 -7.28
N ASP A 25 10.46 -3.41 -8.03
CA ASP A 25 11.03 -4.63 -7.45
C ASP A 25 12.44 -4.40 -6.86
N SER A 26 13.18 -3.41 -7.36
CA SER A 26 14.55 -3.11 -6.89
C SER A 26 14.53 -2.61 -5.44
N ALA A 27 13.77 -1.55 -5.17
CA ALA A 27 13.57 -1.05 -3.82
C ALA A 27 12.81 -2.09 -2.97
N GLY A 28 11.83 -2.79 -3.55
CA GLY A 28 11.12 -3.88 -2.86
C GLY A 28 12.04 -5.01 -2.38
N GLY A 29 13.03 -5.40 -3.18
CA GLY A 29 14.04 -6.41 -2.83
C GLY A 29 14.94 -5.95 -1.68
N SER A 30 15.39 -4.70 -1.74
CA SER A 30 16.21 -4.09 -0.68
C SER A 30 15.42 -3.97 0.63
N ALA A 31 14.19 -3.48 0.56
CA ALA A 31 13.30 -3.37 1.72
C ALA A 31 12.96 -4.75 2.30
N LYS A 32 12.71 -5.76 1.47
CA LYS A 32 12.46 -7.14 1.91
C LYS A 32 13.60 -7.73 2.73
N GLN A 33 14.85 -7.42 2.35
CA GLN A 33 16.05 -7.90 3.05
C GLN A 33 16.31 -7.16 4.36
N ALA A 34 16.02 -5.85 4.39
CA ALA A 34 16.32 -4.98 5.53
C ALA A 34 15.23 -4.94 6.62
N ARG A 35 13.98 -5.31 6.27
CA ARG A 35 12.84 -5.20 7.19
C ARG A 35 12.97 -6.09 8.42
N ASP A 36 12.30 -5.69 9.50
CA ASP A 36 11.94 -6.64 10.54
C ASP A 36 10.75 -7.49 10.09
N ARG A 37 11.01 -8.74 9.71
CA ARG A 37 9.98 -9.69 9.24
C ARG A 37 8.91 -10.01 10.30
N MET A 38 9.14 -9.67 11.57
CA MET A 38 8.16 -9.90 12.63
C MET A 38 6.93 -9.03 12.42
N PHE A 39 7.10 -7.74 12.11
CA PHE A 39 5.98 -6.79 12.04
C PHE A 39 5.91 -5.97 10.75
N GLN A 40 6.92 -5.99 9.88
CA GLN A 40 6.94 -5.18 8.66
C GLN A 40 6.73 -6.05 7.42
N ALA A 41 5.71 -5.76 6.63
CA ALA A 41 5.40 -6.38 5.34
C ALA A 41 5.81 -5.47 4.17
N ILE A 42 6.18 -6.05 3.03
CA ILE A 42 6.60 -5.31 1.83
C ILE A 42 5.74 -5.73 0.65
N LEU A 43 5.10 -4.76 0.00
CA LEU A 43 4.38 -4.94 -1.25
C LEU A 43 5.01 -4.08 -2.34
N PRO A 44 5.83 -4.66 -3.22
CA PRO A 44 6.37 -3.94 -4.37
C PRO A 44 5.27 -3.68 -5.39
N LEU A 45 5.27 -2.47 -5.95
CA LEU A 45 4.33 -2.00 -6.95
C LEU A 45 5.05 -1.80 -8.28
N ARG A 46 4.47 -2.33 -9.36
CA ARG A 46 5.10 -2.31 -10.69
C ARG A 46 4.40 -1.36 -11.64
N GLY A 47 5.20 -0.61 -12.38
CA GLY A 47 4.71 0.34 -13.39
C GLY A 47 3.97 1.52 -12.78
N LYS A 48 3.31 2.30 -13.64
CA LYS A 48 2.51 3.45 -13.19
C LYS A 48 1.19 2.98 -12.61
N ILE A 49 0.89 3.41 -11.39
CA ILE A 49 -0.39 3.12 -10.71
C ILE A 49 -1.54 3.68 -11.55
N LEU A 50 -2.63 2.91 -11.64
CA LEU A 50 -3.83 3.34 -12.35
C LEU A 50 -4.41 4.60 -11.67
N ASN A 51 -4.62 5.66 -12.44
CA ASN A 51 -5.37 6.81 -11.96
C ASN A 51 -6.86 6.47 -11.87
N VAL A 52 -7.34 6.23 -10.65
CA VAL A 52 -8.73 5.81 -10.38
C VAL A 52 -9.75 6.95 -10.46
N GLU A 53 -9.35 8.22 -10.43
CA GLU A 53 -10.31 9.33 -10.50
C GLU A 53 -11.04 9.40 -11.85
N ARG A 54 -10.36 8.94 -12.91
CA ARG A 54 -10.86 8.97 -14.29
C ARG A 54 -11.43 7.63 -14.76
N LYS A 55 -11.72 6.71 -13.84
CA LYS A 55 -12.09 5.33 -14.17
C LYS A 55 -13.32 4.86 -13.40
N ASP A 56 -14.08 3.98 -14.04
CA ASP A 56 -15.23 3.30 -13.43
C ASP A 56 -14.78 2.24 -12.42
N ASP A 57 -15.64 1.97 -11.44
CA ASP A 57 -15.39 1.01 -10.35
C ASP A 57 -15.00 -0.38 -10.87
N SER A 58 -15.55 -0.81 -12.02
CA SER A 58 -15.20 -2.10 -12.65
C SER A 58 -13.75 -2.18 -13.18
N GLN A 59 -13.14 -1.04 -13.51
CA GLN A 59 -11.76 -0.98 -14.02
C GLN A 59 -10.74 -1.07 -12.88
N ILE A 60 -11.14 -0.65 -11.67
CA ILE A 60 -10.32 -0.75 -10.46
C ILE A 60 -9.93 -2.20 -10.21
N TYR A 61 -10.90 -3.12 -10.25
CA TYR A 61 -10.68 -4.56 -9.99
C TYR A 61 -9.95 -5.30 -11.13
N LYS A 62 -9.91 -4.73 -12.34
CA LYS A 62 -9.17 -5.32 -13.48
C LYS A 62 -7.67 -5.05 -13.40
N ASN A 63 -7.26 -4.04 -12.63
CA ASN A 63 -5.85 -3.73 -12.46
C ASN A 63 -5.24 -4.61 -11.37
N SER A 64 -4.22 -5.40 -11.73
CA SER A 64 -3.57 -6.34 -10.81
C SER A 64 -2.93 -5.65 -9.60
N GLU A 65 -2.29 -4.49 -9.79
CA GLU A 65 -1.63 -3.76 -8.69
C GLU A 65 -2.64 -3.29 -7.65
N ILE A 66 -3.77 -2.76 -8.12
CA ILE A 66 -4.87 -2.30 -7.27
C ILE A 66 -5.53 -3.48 -6.56
N SER A 67 -5.85 -4.55 -7.28
CA SER A 67 -6.44 -5.76 -6.70
C SER A 67 -5.53 -6.39 -5.66
N ASP A 68 -4.21 -6.45 -5.91
CA ASP A 68 -3.22 -6.93 -4.96
C ASP A 68 -3.22 -6.07 -3.69
N MET A 69 -3.29 -4.74 -3.81
CA MET A 69 -3.36 -3.85 -2.65
C MET A 69 -4.64 -4.06 -1.84
N ILE A 70 -5.81 -4.15 -2.49
CA ILE A 70 -7.10 -4.37 -1.81
C ILE A 70 -7.05 -5.65 -0.98
N VAL A 71 -6.56 -6.74 -1.58
CA VAL A 71 -6.43 -8.05 -0.93
C VAL A 71 -5.38 -8.03 0.19
N ALA A 72 -4.21 -7.42 -0.06
CA ALA A 72 -3.15 -7.35 0.94
C ALA A 72 -3.57 -6.56 2.18
N LEU A 73 -4.28 -5.45 2.00
CA LEU A 73 -4.71 -4.54 3.07
C LEU A 73 -5.97 -5.03 3.80
N GLY A 74 -6.79 -5.87 3.16
CA GLY A 74 -8.07 -6.33 3.73
C GLY A 74 -9.19 -5.29 3.62
N LEU A 75 -9.22 -4.48 2.56
CA LEU A 75 -10.16 -3.35 2.43
C LEU A 75 -11.61 -3.75 2.08
N GLY A 76 -11.87 -5.03 1.79
CA GLY A 76 -13.20 -5.48 1.39
C GLY A 76 -13.60 -4.98 0.00
N LEU A 77 -14.90 -4.73 -0.20
CA LEU A 77 -15.43 -4.17 -1.44
C LEU A 77 -15.49 -2.64 -1.38
N LEU A 78 -15.40 -2.01 -2.56
CA LEU A 78 -15.58 -0.57 -2.69
C LEU A 78 -16.96 -0.15 -2.14
N ARG A 79 -17.00 0.94 -1.35
CA ARG A 79 -18.18 1.48 -0.66
C ARG A 79 -18.70 0.62 0.50
N GLU A 80 -18.02 -0.47 0.85
CA GLU A 80 -18.26 -1.14 2.12
C GLU A 80 -17.90 -0.19 3.28
N GLU A 81 -18.66 -0.27 4.38
CA GLU A 81 -18.38 0.52 5.57
C GLU A 81 -16.98 0.19 6.11
N PHE A 82 -16.27 1.23 6.55
CA PHE A 82 -14.93 1.06 7.08
C PHE A 82 -14.97 0.28 8.40
N ASP A 83 -14.28 -0.86 8.41
CA ASP A 83 -14.11 -1.69 9.61
C ASP A 83 -12.60 -1.89 9.88
N PRO A 84 -12.03 -1.19 10.87
CA PRO A 84 -10.62 -1.35 11.25
C PRO A 84 -10.23 -2.78 11.61
N SER A 85 -11.18 -3.60 12.09
CA SER A 85 -10.90 -4.97 12.53
C SER A 85 -10.57 -5.92 11.36
N LYS A 86 -10.96 -5.55 10.13
CA LYS A 86 -10.63 -6.29 8.91
C LYS A 86 -9.26 -5.92 8.34
N LEU A 87 -8.64 -4.84 8.81
CA LEU A 87 -7.32 -4.43 8.34
C LEU A 87 -6.26 -5.44 8.78
N ARG A 88 -5.38 -5.77 7.84
CA ARG A 88 -4.23 -6.66 8.11
C ARG A 88 -3.04 -5.94 8.72
N TYR A 89 -2.96 -4.63 8.50
CA TYR A 89 -1.86 -3.78 8.97
C TYR A 89 -2.41 -2.46 9.50
N GLY A 90 -1.93 -2.06 10.68
CA GLY A 90 -2.33 -0.82 11.34
C GLY A 90 -1.65 0.39 10.74
N LYS A 91 -0.48 0.21 10.12
CA LYS A 91 0.20 1.27 9.36
C LYS A 91 0.41 0.87 7.91
N ILE A 92 -0.01 1.76 7.01
CA ILE A 92 0.19 1.66 5.57
C ILE A 92 1.16 2.77 5.19
N ILE A 93 2.40 2.40 4.88
CA ILE A 93 3.48 3.32 4.55
C ILE A 93 3.67 3.37 3.04
N VAL A 94 3.43 4.53 2.43
CA VAL A 94 3.78 4.80 1.04
C VAL A 94 5.24 5.20 0.97
N LEU A 95 6.08 4.35 0.38
CA LEU A 95 7.53 4.56 0.25
C LEU A 95 7.91 4.59 -1.23
N THR A 96 8.01 5.79 -1.77
CA THR A 96 8.38 6.07 -3.17
C THR A 96 9.71 6.79 -3.23
N ASP A 97 10.33 6.82 -4.41
CA ASP A 97 11.61 7.49 -4.60
C ASP A 97 11.50 9.02 -4.38
N ALA A 98 12.63 9.63 -4.05
CA ALA A 98 12.76 11.06 -3.76
C ALA A 98 12.90 11.91 -5.03
N ASP A 99 12.17 11.56 -6.09
CA ASP A 99 12.15 12.27 -7.38
C ASP A 99 10.71 12.64 -7.81
N VAL A 100 10.59 13.19 -9.02
CA VAL A 100 9.31 13.64 -9.58
C VAL A 100 8.37 12.48 -9.93
N ASP A 101 8.91 11.32 -10.33
CA ASP A 101 8.12 10.14 -10.69
C ASP A 101 7.60 9.46 -9.42
N GLY A 102 8.43 9.34 -8.38
CA GLY A 102 8.02 8.88 -7.05
C GLY A 102 6.95 9.79 -6.44
N ALA A 103 7.07 11.11 -6.58
CA ALA A 103 6.02 12.05 -6.16
C ALA A 103 4.68 11.83 -6.92
N HIS A 104 4.74 11.50 -8.20
CA HIS A 104 3.56 11.18 -9.00
C HIS A 104 2.92 9.85 -8.56
N ILE A 105 3.70 8.79 -8.36
CA ILE A 105 3.20 7.49 -7.85
C ILE A 105 2.58 7.66 -6.47
N ARG A 106 3.23 8.39 -5.57
CA ARG A 106 2.69 8.72 -4.25
C ARG A 106 1.31 9.38 -4.36
N THR A 107 1.17 10.36 -5.26
CA THR A 107 -0.10 11.05 -5.48
C THR A 107 -1.19 10.09 -5.96
N LEU A 108 -0.86 9.19 -6.89
CA LEU A 108 -1.81 8.19 -7.40
C LEU A 108 -2.24 7.19 -6.32
N LEU A 109 -1.31 6.75 -5.47
CA LEU A 109 -1.61 5.86 -4.35
C LEU A 109 -2.49 6.52 -3.30
N LEU A 110 -2.16 7.75 -2.89
CA LEU A 110 -2.97 8.49 -1.92
C LEU A 110 -4.37 8.77 -2.46
N THR A 111 -4.47 9.14 -3.75
CA THR A 111 -5.76 9.30 -4.44
C THR A 111 -6.57 8.00 -4.43
N PHE A 112 -5.93 6.88 -4.75
CA PHE A 112 -6.59 5.57 -4.71
C PHE A 112 -7.09 5.22 -3.31
N LEU A 113 -6.23 5.28 -2.30
CA LEU A 113 -6.59 4.93 -0.93
C LEU A 113 -7.71 5.83 -0.41
N PHE A 114 -7.66 7.13 -0.71
CA PHE A 114 -8.67 8.09 -0.28
C PHE A 114 -10.02 7.83 -0.95
N ARG A 115 -10.02 7.54 -2.26
CA ARG A 115 -11.24 7.22 -2.99
C ARG A 115 -11.82 5.87 -2.58
N TYR A 116 -10.97 4.87 -2.34
CA TYR A 116 -11.38 3.52 -2.03
C TYR A 116 -11.91 3.39 -0.60
N GLN A 117 -11.18 3.94 0.37
CA GLN A 117 -11.53 3.84 1.78
C GLN A 117 -11.06 5.05 2.59
N ARG A 118 -11.91 6.08 2.69
CA ARG A 118 -11.63 7.31 3.45
C ARG A 118 -11.37 7.05 4.94
N GLY A 119 -11.96 5.98 5.50
CA GLY A 119 -11.78 5.60 6.90
C GLY A 119 -10.31 5.39 7.28
N LEU A 120 -9.46 4.96 6.35
CA LEU A 120 -8.01 4.82 6.57
C LEU A 120 -7.34 6.15 6.96
N PHE A 121 -7.78 7.26 6.37
CA PHE A 121 -7.25 8.59 6.65
C PHE A 121 -7.79 9.13 7.96
N ALA A 122 -9.10 8.99 8.18
CA ALA A 122 -9.73 9.42 9.43
C ALA A 122 -9.16 8.68 10.65
N ASN A 123 -8.83 7.40 10.50
CA ASN A 123 -8.26 6.56 11.55
C ASN A 123 -6.72 6.65 11.65
N GLY A 124 -6.06 7.45 10.81
CA GLY A 124 -4.62 7.69 10.90
C GLY A 124 -3.74 6.51 10.48
N ASN A 125 -4.22 5.62 9.60
CA ASN A 125 -3.46 4.46 9.13
C ASN A 125 -2.42 4.78 8.05
N ILE A 126 -2.58 5.91 7.34
CA ILE A 126 -1.76 6.24 6.16
C ILE A 126 -0.54 7.08 6.57
N PHE A 127 0.64 6.61 6.17
CA PHE A 127 1.93 7.28 6.37
C PHE A 127 2.66 7.43 5.04
N VAL A 128 3.52 8.43 4.95
CA VAL A 128 4.41 8.65 3.80
C VAL A 128 5.84 8.62 4.31
N GLY A 129 6.66 7.74 3.74
CA GLY A 129 8.10 7.75 4.00
C GLY A 129 8.76 8.98 3.38
N VAL A 130 9.74 9.55 4.08
CA VAL A 130 10.59 10.64 3.57
C VAL A 130 12.02 10.11 3.46
N PRO A 131 12.43 9.57 2.30
CA PRO A 131 13.78 9.07 2.11
C PRO A 131 14.82 10.19 2.21
N PRO A 132 16.04 9.89 2.69
CA PRO A 132 17.14 10.86 2.66
C PRO A 132 17.57 11.18 1.22
N LEU A 133 17.93 12.43 0.97
CA LEU A 133 18.36 12.92 -0.36
C LEU A 133 19.90 12.96 -0.51
N TYR A 134 20.63 13.05 0.61
CA TYR A 134 22.09 13.12 0.66
C TYR A 134 22.60 12.16 1.74
N LYS A 135 23.84 11.70 1.60
CA LYS A 135 24.52 10.79 2.54
C LYS A 135 25.77 11.45 3.11
#